data_AF-A0A3D4QRI7-F1
#
_entry.id   AF-A0A3D4QRI7-F1
#
_cell.length_a   1.000
_cell.length_b   1.000
_cell.length_c   1.000
_cell.angle_alpha   90.00
_cell.angle_beta   90.00
_cell.angle_gamma   90.00
#
_symmetry.space_group_name_H-M   'P 1'
#
loop_
_entity.id
_entity.type
_entity.pdbx_description
1 polymer ?
#
loop_
_entity_poly.entity_id
_entity_poly.type
_entity_poly.pdbx_seq_one_letter_code
_entity_poly.pdbx_strand_id
1 'polypeptide(L)'
;DSLAMLKLNDWKAEGAAMLTDPDSARKVQVIEPQNSSIGDLMGTGRTWDPVLLLMGVPARYVQVSKASDEDLILLDGLTAWLPDDNELDKILSKGVLLDCKAAEVLEKRGYRDMIGVSVGDMFHCQSSAEVFHGLILNDMEAKRMPLRIPGGNWSKLVPSPNAKVLTSIINPIGEMQPGTVLFENTLGGRVATYSGFGNLAGYDFFNHQRISWSSALLDWLSRNKFPLHV
;
A
#
# COMPACT_ATOMS: atom_id res chain seq x y z
N ASP A 1 0.13 -39.67 -18.94
CA ASP A 1 0.99 -39.24 -17.81
C ASP A 1 1.57 -37.83 -17.87
N SER A 2 1.17 -36.97 -18.81
CA SER A 2 1.65 -35.58 -18.88
C SER A 2 1.07 -34.67 -17.77
N LEU A 3 -0.14 -34.97 -17.27
CA LEU A 3 -0.81 -34.20 -16.21
C LEU A 3 -0.21 -34.42 -14.81
N ALA A 4 0.32 -35.61 -14.52
CA ALA A 4 0.92 -35.91 -13.22
C ALA A 4 2.26 -35.16 -12.99
N MET A 5 2.97 -34.80 -14.08
CA MET A 5 4.21 -34.01 -14.01
C MET A 5 3.98 -32.53 -13.70
N LEU A 6 2.75 -32.02 -13.87
CA LEU A 6 2.41 -30.64 -13.56
C LEU A 6 2.34 -30.37 -12.05
N LYS A 7 2.50 -31.40 -11.19
CA LYS A 7 2.42 -31.28 -9.73
C LYS A 7 1.26 -30.37 -9.30
N LEU A 8 0.07 -30.61 -9.86
CA LEU A 8 -1.10 -29.75 -9.65
C LEU A 8 -1.50 -29.61 -8.17
N ASN A 9 -1.06 -30.56 -7.32
CA ASN A 9 -1.23 -30.52 -5.86
C ASN A 9 -0.18 -29.66 -5.12
N ASP A 10 0.92 -29.29 -5.78
CA ASP A 10 1.98 -28.42 -5.23
C ASP A 10 1.78 -26.95 -5.64
N TRP A 11 0.63 -26.59 -6.23
CA TRP A 11 0.37 -25.21 -6.64
C TRP A 11 0.32 -24.29 -5.42
N LYS A 12 1.35 -23.46 -5.26
CA LYS A 12 1.37 -22.37 -4.30
C LYS A 12 0.76 -21.14 -4.96
N ALA A 13 -0.26 -20.57 -4.32
CA ALA A 13 -0.81 -19.29 -4.75
C ALA A 13 0.24 -18.20 -4.51
N GLU A 14 0.59 -17.47 -5.56
CA GLU A 14 1.55 -16.37 -5.53
C GLU A 14 0.82 -15.03 -5.73
N GLY A 15 1.38 -13.95 -5.22
CA GLY A 15 0.79 -12.61 -5.28
C GLY A 15 1.09 -11.79 -4.05
N ALA A 16 0.57 -10.57 -4.01
CA ALA A 16 0.73 -9.67 -2.87
C ALA A 16 -0.07 -10.18 -1.66
N ALA A 17 0.56 -10.21 -0.49
CA ALA A 17 -0.06 -10.72 0.72
C ALA A 17 -0.87 -9.63 1.44
N MET A 18 -2.16 -9.90 1.64
CA MET A 18 -3.07 -9.03 2.37
C MET A 18 -3.37 -9.65 3.72
N LEU A 19 -3.20 -8.90 4.80
CA LEU A 19 -3.41 -9.47 6.12
C LEU A 19 -4.90 -9.68 6.42
N THR A 20 -5.19 -10.83 7.01
CA THR A 20 -6.48 -11.15 7.58
C THR A 20 -6.28 -11.82 8.92
N ASP A 21 -7.20 -11.57 9.84
CA ASP A 21 -7.20 -12.21 11.15
C ASP A 21 -8.64 -12.60 11.52
N PRO A 22 -8.91 -13.86 11.92
CA PRO A 22 -10.21 -14.27 12.43
C PRO A 22 -10.71 -13.42 13.61
N ASP A 23 -9.78 -12.87 14.40
CA ASP A 23 -10.03 -11.99 15.55
C ASP A 23 -9.81 -10.50 15.23
N SER A 24 -9.77 -10.12 13.94
CA SER A 24 -9.55 -8.73 13.48
C SER A 24 -10.47 -7.70 14.15
N ALA A 25 -11.71 -8.10 14.48
CA ALA A 25 -12.69 -7.27 15.18
C ALA A 25 -12.18 -6.70 16.53
N ARG A 26 -11.21 -7.35 17.19
CA ARG A 26 -10.65 -6.89 18.48
C ARG A 26 -9.75 -5.65 18.35
N LYS A 27 -9.23 -5.39 17.15
CA LYS A 27 -8.22 -4.35 16.90
C LYS A 27 -8.70 -3.26 15.91
N VAL A 28 -9.98 -3.29 15.53
CA VAL A 28 -10.56 -2.25 14.68
C VAL A 28 -10.62 -0.93 15.45
N GLN A 29 -9.89 0.07 14.95
CA GLN A 29 -10.03 1.45 15.43
C GLN A 29 -11.10 2.15 14.61
N VAL A 30 -12.20 2.47 15.27
CA VAL A 30 -13.28 3.28 14.70
C VAL A 30 -12.80 4.74 14.65
N ILE A 31 -12.64 5.27 13.44
CA ILE A 31 -12.09 6.61 13.19
C ILE A 31 -13.02 7.71 13.77
N GLU A 32 -14.33 7.51 13.68
CA GLU A 32 -15.35 8.41 14.24
C GLU A 32 -16.38 7.61 15.05
N PRO A 33 -16.21 7.47 16.38
CA PRO A 33 -17.11 6.67 17.21
C PRO A 33 -18.58 7.08 17.09
N GLN A 34 -18.83 8.38 16.88
CA GLN A 34 -20.17 8.98 16.80
C GLN A 34 -20.88 8.75 15.45
N ASN A 35 -20.16 8.31 14.41
CA ASN A 35 -20.69 8.11 13.06
C ASN A 35 -20.33 6.73 12.49
N SER A 36 -20.13 5.78 13.41
CA SER A 36 -19.63 4.44 13.09
C SER A 36 -20.75 3.49 12.68
N SER A 37 -20.43 2.58 11.77
CA SER A 37 -21.33 1.56 11.27
C SER A 37 -20.74 0.16 11.43
N ILE A 38 -21.59 -0.87 11.34
CA ILE A 38 -21.10 -2.25 11.31
C ILE A 38 -20.14 -2.51 10.14
N GLY A 39 -20.27 -1.73 9.05
CA GLY A 39 -19.36 -1.78 7.89
C GLY A 39 -17.91 -1.46 8.26
N ASP A 40 -17.68 -0.63 9.28
CA ASP A 40 -16.33 -0.30 9.77
C ASP A 40 -15.64 -1.51 10.40
N LEU A 41 -16.41 -2.46 10.93
CA LEU A 41 -15.93 -3.75 11.43
C LEU A 41 -15.76 -4.79 10.30
N MET A 42 -16.38 -4.57 9.14
CA MET A 42 -16.41 -5.52 8.01
C MET A 42 -15.29 -5.30 6.99
N GLY A 43 -14.43 -4.30 7.17
CA GLY A 43 -13.34 -4.05 6.23
C GLY A 43 -13.77 -3.39 4.92
N THR A 44 -14.95 -2.78 4.85
CA THR A 44 -15.45 -2.09 3.63
C THR A 44 -14.60 -0.87 3.21
N GLY A 45 -13.60 -0.51 4.00
CA GLY A 45 -12.64 0.57 3.75
C GLY A 45 -11.22 0.11 3.40
N ARG A 46 -10.99 -1.18 3.07
CA ARG A 46 -9.66 -1.64 2.67
C ARG A 46 -9.22 -0.98 1.36
N THR A 47 -8.02 -0.41 1.37
CA THR A 47 -7.50 0.36 0.24
C THR A 47 -7.09 -0.57 -0.90
N TRP A 48 -6.38 -1.65 -0.57
CA TRP A 48 -5.68 -2.45 -1.57
C TRP A 48 -6.57 -3.49 -2.27
N ASP A 49 -7.62 -4.00 -1.62
CA ASP A 49 -8.51 -5.02 -2.18
C ASP A 49 -9.08 -4.60 -3.55
N PRO A 50 -9.83 -3.47 -3.66
CA PRO A 50 -10.44 -3.10 -4.93
C PRO A 50 -9.41 -2.56 -5.93
N VAL A 51 -8.33 -1.92 -5.44
CA VAL A 51 -7.29 -1.32 -6.30
C VAL A 51 -6.51 -2.40 -7.03
N LEU A 52 -6.04 -3.44 -6.34
CA LEU A 52 -5.27 -4.51 -6.97
C LEU A 52 -6.12 -5.36 -7.91
N LEU A 53 -7.36 -5.65 -7.52
CA LEU A 53 -8.29 -6.39 -8.37
C LEU A 53 -8.50 -5.68 -9.71
N LEU A 54 -8.73 -4.37 -9.69
CA LEU A 54 -8.90 -3.60 -10.92
C LEU A 54 -7.63 -3.50 -11.76
N MET A 55 -6.44 -3.48 -11.14
CA MET A 55 -5.17 -3.47 -11.87
C MET A 55 -4.74 -4.85 -12.37
N GLY A 56 -5.51 -5.91 -12.09
CA GLY A 56 -5.16 -7.28 -12.47
C GLY A 56 -3.96 -7.83 -11.68
N VAL A 57 -3.66 -7.25 -10.52
CA VAL A 57 -2.56 -7.69 -9.67
C VAL A 57 -3.05 -8.86 -8.80
N PRO A 58 -2.38 -10.03 -8.84
CA PRO A 58 -2.76 -11.15 -8.00
C PRO A 58 -2.47 -10.80 -6.54
N ALA A 59 -3.49 -10.99 -5.69
CA ALA A 59 -3.41 -10.79 -4.26
C ALA A 59 -4.03 -11.98 -3.54
N ARG A 60 -3.56 -12.27 -2.33
CA ARG A 60 -4.12 -13.32 -1.48
C ARG A 60 -4.16 -12.90 -0.03
N TYR A 61 -5.13 -13.45 0.71
CA TYR A 61 -5.25 -13.21 2.13
C TYR A 61 -4.37 -14.17 2.93
N VAL A 62 -3.62 -13.62 3.89
CA VAL A 62 -2.65 -14.35 4.70
C VAL A 62 -2.89 -14.03 6.18
N GLN A 63 -2.84 -15.05 7.03
CA GLN A 63 -2.86 -14.86 8.47
C GLN A 63 -1.60 -14.14 8.93
N VAL A 64 -1.72 -13.27 9.93
CA VAL A 64 -0.60 -12.49 10.48
C VAL A 64 0.59 -13.40 10.83
N SER A 65 0.33 -14.55 11.46
CA SER A 65 1.36 -15.52 11.85
C SER A 65 2.17 -16.11 10.69
N LYS A 66 1.69 -15.98 9.45
CA LYS A 66 2.35 -16.44 8.22
C LYS A 66 2.89 -15.29 7.36
N ALA A 67 2.66 -14.04 7.75
CA ALA A 67 3.09 -12.87 6.98
C ALA A 67 4.61 -12.82 6.75
N SER A 68 5.41 -13.39 7.65
CA SER A 68 6.87 -13.44 7.53
C SER A 68 7.38 -14.35 6.41
N ASP A 69 6.54 -15.28 5.92
CA ASP A 69 6.88 -16.18 4.83
C ASP A 69 6.69 -15.52 3.46
N GLU A 70 6.12 -14.31 3.44
CA GLU A 70 5.79 -13.54 2.25
C GLU A 70 6.94 -12.60 1.87
N ASP A 71 7.11 -12.37 0.56
CA ASP A 71 8.08 -11.40 0.03
C ASP A 71 7.50 -9.98 -0.03
N LEU A 72 6.18 -9.86 -0.17
CA LEU A 72 5.45 -8.59 -0.28
C LEU A 72 4.17 -8.62 0.55
N ILE A 73 4.02 -7.66 1.46
CA ILE A 73 2.87 -7.50 2.34
C ILE A 73 2.23 -6.12 2.09
N LEU A 74 0.90 -6.07 2.06
CA LEU A 74 0.13 -4.85 1.93
C LEU A 74 -0.55 -4.54 3.27
N LEU A 75 -0.40 -3.31 3.74
CA LEU A 75 -1.08 -2.82 4.94
C LEU A 75 -1.87 -1.56 4.59
N ASP A 76 -3.06 -1.49 5.17
CA ASP A 76 -3.93 -0.33 5.20
C ASP A 76 -4.25 0.03 6.66
N GLY A 77 -4.96 1.14 6.85
CA GLY A 77 -5.35 1.60 8.19
C GLY A 77 -6.10 0.56 9.04
N LEU A 78 -6.75 -0.43 8.42
CA LEU A 78 -7.51 -1.47 9.12
C LEU A 78 -6.65 -2.69 9.48
N THR A 79 -5.59 -2.95 8.71
CA THR A 79 -4.74 -4.14 8.85
C THR A 79 -3.42 -3.87 9.58
N ALA A 80 -2.96 -2.62 9.64
CA ALA A 80 -1.71 -2.23 10.31
C ALA A 80 -1.69 -2.47 11.83
N TRP A 81 -2.86 -2.59 12.48
CA TRP A 81 -2.98 -2.93 13.90
C TRP A 81 -2.92 -4.44 14.19
N LEU A 82 -3.09 -5.28 13.17
CA LEU A 82 -3.19 -6.73 13.36
C LEU A 82 -1.89 -7.33 13.91
N PRO A 83 -0.70 -7.05 13.34
CA PRO A 83 0.54 -7.64 13.82
C PRO A 83 0.97 -7.04 15.16
N ASP A 84 1.50 -7.88 16.06
CA ASP A 84 2.27 -7.40 17.20
C ASP A 84 3.62 -6.81 16.76
N ASP A 85 4.42 -6.33 17.71
CA ASP A 85 5.70 -5.66 17.39
C ASP A 85 6.73 -6.64 16.81
N ASN A 86 6.78 -7.89 17.30
CA ASN A 86 7.69 -8.91 16.76
C ASN A 86 7.29 -9.32 15.33
N GLU A 87 5.99 -9.36 15.06
CA GLU A 87 5.45 -9.64 13.74
C GLU A 87 5.68 -8.45 12.79
N LEU A 88 5.51 -7.21 13.27
CA LEU A 88 5.83 -6.01 12.48
C LEU A 88 7.31 -5.95 12.11
N ASP A 89 8.23 -6.25 13.01
CA ASP A 89 9.67 -6.27 12.71
C ASP A 89 9.98 -7.24 11.57
N LYS A 90 9.36 -8.43 11.59
CA LYS A 90 9.50 -9.42 10.51
C LYS A 90 8.88 -8.94 9.21
N ILE A 91 7.68 -8.35 9.24
CA ILE A 91 7.01 -7.79 8.06
C ILE A 91 7.84 -6.66 7.45
N LEU A 92 8.35 -5.75 8.28
CA LEU A 92 9.16 -4.61 7.85
C LEU A 92 10.56 -5.01 7.38
N SER A 93 11.01 -6.26 7.57
CA SER A 93 12.21 -6.79 6.92
C SER A 93 11.99 -7.19 5.44
N LYS A 94 10.76 -7.14 4.94
CA LYS A 94 10.34 -7.56 3.59
C LYS A 94 10.00 -6.37 2.70
N GLY A 95 9.30 -6.61 1.59
CA GLY A 95 8.59 -5.58 0.85
C GLY A 95 7.26 -5.25 1.50
N VAL A 96 6.98 -3.96 1.79
CA VAL A 96 5.72 -3.52 2.38
C VAL A 96 5.14 -2.34 1.60
N LEU A 97 3.88 -2.44 1.20
CA LEU A 97 3.09 -1.33 0.66
C LEU A 97 2.09 -0.83 1.71
N LEU A 98 2.18 0.44 2.05
CA LEU A 98 1.36 1.13 3.04
C LEU A 98 0.45 2.14 2.36
N ASP A 99 -0.79 2.26 2.81
CA ASP A 99 -1.53 3.51 2.63
C ASP A 99 -1.18 4.52 3.74
N CYS A 100 -1.65 5.76 3.62
CA CYS A 100 -1.26 6.78 4.60
C CYS A 100 -1.81 6.48 6.00
N LYS A 101 -2.89 5.70 6.14
CA LYS A 101 -3.44 5.33 7.45
C LYS A 101 -2.66 4.21 8.09
N ALA A 102 -2.15 3.24 7.32
CA ALA A 102 -1.19 2.26 7.82
C ALA A 102 0.08 2.96 8.30
N ALA A 103 0.60 3.91 7.53
CA ALA A 103 1.75 4.71 7.94
C ALA A 103 1.50 5.48 9.24
N GLU A 104 0.31 6.08 9.41
CA GLU A 104 -0.09 6.78 10.64
C GLU A 104 -0.12 5.83 11.85
N VAL A 105 -0.61 4.60 11.66
CA VAL A 105 -0.61 3.56 12.70
C VAL A 105 0.82 3.15 13.07
N LEU A 106 1.66 2.88 12.09
CA LEU A 106 3.06 2.49 12.32
C LEU A 106 3.84 3.63 13.00
N GLU A 107 3.62 4.88 12.60
CA GLU A 107 4.21 6.05 13.27
C GLU A 107 3.79 6.13 14.75
N LYS A 108 2.50 5.98 15.05
CA LYS A 108 1.98 5.94 16.44
C LYS A 108 2.58 4.80 17.27
N ARG A 109 2.95 3.70 16.61
CA ARG A 109 3.60 2.53 17.24
C ARG A 109 5.12 2.66 17.34
N GLY A 110 5.72 3.77 16.90
CA GLY A 110 7.17 4.01 17.00
C GLY A 110 7.99 3.54 15.80
N TYR A 111 7.35 3.15 14.70
CA TYR A 111 8.01 2.63 13.49
C TYR A 111 8.34 3.68 12.44
N ARG A 112 8.31 4.97 12.80
CA ARG A 112 8.60 6.10 11.88
C ARG A 112 9.90 5.90 11.10
N ASP A 113 10.98 5.56 11.81
CA ASP A 113 12.31 5.38 11.21
C ASP A 113 12.40 4.13 10.33
N MET A 114 11.44 3.21 10.45
CA MET A 114 11.34 1.98 9.67
C MET A 114 10.50 2.13 8.39
N ILE A 115 9.65 3.15 8.32
CA ILE A 115 8.79 3.42 7.15
C ILE A 115 9.26 4.63 6.33
N GLY A 116 10.09 5.50 6.93
CA GLY A 116 10.73 6.61 6.23
C GLY A 116 9.80 7.78 5.89
N VAL A 117 8.63 7.85 6.51
CA VAL A 117 7.64 8.93 6.35
C VAL A 117 6.99 9.26 7.69
N SER A 118 6.60 10.52 7.85
CA SER A 118 5.59 10.95 8.83
C SER A 118 4.30 11.33 8.11
N VAL A 119 3.17 11.12 8.78
CA VAL A 119 1.85 11.53 8.26
C VAL A 119 1.46 12.86 8.89
N GLY A 120 1.33 13.88 8.04
CA GLY A 120 0.86 15.20 8.41
C GLY A 120 -0.66 15.35 8.23
N ASP A 121 -1.09 16.60 8.05
CA ASP A 121 -2.51 16.95 7.95
C ASP A 121 -3.23 16.20 6.81
N MET A 122 -4.49 15.86 7.08
CA MET A 122 -5.40 15.31 6.10
C MET A 122 -5.91 16.41 5.18
N PHE A 123 -5.95 16.14 3.87
CA PHE A 123 -6.48 17.10 2.91
C PHE A 123 -8.01 16.97 2.82
N HIS A 124 -8.71 18.07 3.08
CA HIS A 124 -10.18 18.14 2.94
C HIS A 124 -10.63 18.61 1.55
N CYS A 125 -9.74 18.54 0.56
CA CYS A 125 -10.03 18.88 -0.83
C CYS A 125 -9.83 17.66 -1.74
N GLN A 126 -10.50 17.64 -2.88
CA GLN A 126 -10.26 16.62 -3.90
C GLN A 126 -8.89 16.85 -4.55
N SER A 127 -8.14 15.79 -4.87
CA SER A 127 -6.94 15.93 -5.71
C SER A 127 -7.30 16.31 -7.14
N SER A 128 -6.35 16.89 -7.89
CA SER A 128 -6.52 17.25 -9.30
C SER A 128 -5.82 16.26 -10.25
N ALA A 129 -4.59 15.88 -9.93
CA ALA A 129 -3.75 15.05 -10.77
C ALA A 129 -2.67 14.35 -9.95
N GLU A 130 -2.02 13.35 -10.54
CA GLU A 130 -0.77 12.79 -10.03
C GLU A 130 0.32 12.90 -11.09
N VAL A 131 1.51 13.28 -10.65
CA VAL A 131 2.74 13.37 -11.44
C VAL A 131 3.61 12.19 -11.06
N PHE A 132 3.93 11.36 -12.03
CA PHE A 132 4.85 10.24 -11.92
C PHE A 132 6.24 10.75 -12.26
N HIS A 133 7.19 10.64 -11.33
CA HIS A 133 8.56 11.06 -11.54
C HIS A 133 9.31 9.90 -12.20
N GLY A 134 9.64 10.03 -13.48
CA GLY A 134 10.32 8.97 -14.21
C GLY A 134 11.72 8.66 -13.67
N LEU A 135 12.25 7.49 -14.02
CA LEU A 135 13.63 7.05 -13.73
C LEU A 135 13.98 6.80 -12.25
N ILE A 136 13.03 6.90 -11.32
CA ILE A 136 13.25 6.50 -9.92
C ILE A 136 13.17 4.98 -9.76
N LEU A 137 12.17 4.37 -10.40
CA LEU A 137 12.07 2.94 -10.65
C LEU A 137 12.23 2.72 -12.16
N ASN A 138 12.88 1.62 -12.55
CA ASN A 138 13.19 1.34 -13.95
C ASN A 138 11.93 1.40 -14.82
N ASP A 139 12.09 1.95 -16.03
CA ASP A 139 11.10 1.94 -17.11
C ASP A 139 9.76 2.68 -16.85
N MET A 140 9.63 3.42 -15.74
CA MET A 140 8.48 4.31 -15.54
C MET A 140 8.71 5.66 -16.22
N GLU A 141 7.88 5.99 -17.20
CA GLU A 141 7.90 7.31 -17.86
C GLU A 141 7.40 8.41 -16.93
N ALA A 142 7.99 9.61 -17.08
CA ALA A 142 7.49 10.80 -16.41
C ALA A 142 6.18 11.24 -17.06
N LYS A 143 5.09 11.27 -16.27
CA LYS A 143 3.75 11.53 -16.80
C LYS A 143 2.87 12.24 -15.79
N ARG A 144 1.93 13.05 -16.26
CA ARG A 144 0.85 13.62 -15.45
C ARG A 144 -0.47 12.95 -15.84
N MET A 145 -1.17 12.39 -14.86
CA MET A 145 -2.46 11.74 -15.05
C MET A 145 -3.52 12.41 -14.17
N PRO A 146 -4.79 12.49 -14.62
CA PRO A 146 -5.89 12.85 -13.74
C PRO A 146 -5.96 11.93 -12.52
N LEU A 147 -6.33 12.49 -11.38
CA LEU A 147 -6.56 11.75 -10.14
C LEU A 147 -7.55 12.54 -9.28
N ARG A 148 -8.61 11.89 -8.78
CA ARG A 148 -9.70 12.56 -8.07
C ARG A 148 -9.98 11.96 -6.69
N ILE A 149 -8.94 11.71 -5.89
CA ILE A 149 -9.10 11.25 -4.51
C ILE A 149 -9.96 12.27 -3.75
N PRO A 150 -11.08 11.87 -3.12
CA PRO A 150 -11.93 12.76 -2.35
C PRO A 150 -11.19 13.46 -1.21
N GLY A 151 -11.67 14.64 -0.82
CA GLY A 151 -11.25 15.24 0.43
C GLY A 151 -11.60 14.32 1.60
N GLY A 152 -10.67 14.17 2.54
CA GLY A 152 -10.76 13.23 3.65
C GLY A 152 -10.16 11.84 3.35
N ASN A 153 -9.70 11.57 2.13
CA ASN A 153 -9.16 10.27 1.72
C ASN A 153 -7.67 10.30 1.36
N TRP A 154 -6.96 11.37 1.72
CA TRP A 154 -5.51 11.47 1.53
C TRP A 154 -4.89 12.45 2.52
N SER A 155 -3.63 12.19 2.87
CA SER A 155 -2.89 12.98 3.86
C SER A 155 -1.53 13.39 3.33
N LYS A 156 -1.01 14.49 3.87
CA LYS A 156 0.36 14.93 3.60
C LYS A 156 1.34 13.87 4.09
N LEU A 157 2.19 13.38 3.20
CA LEU A 157 3.36 12.60 3.60
C LEU A 157 4.55 13.53 3.75
N VAL A 158 5.32 13.37 4.83
CA VAL A 158 6.56 14.08 5.10
C VAL A 158 7.70 13.07 5.03
N PRO A 159 8.38 12.94 3.88
CA PRO A 159 9.46 11.97 3.69
C PRO A 159 10.66 12.26 4.59
N SER A 160 11.32 11.20 5.04
CA SER A 160 12.65 11.31 5.67
C SER A 160 13.72 11.70 4.62
N PRO A 161 14.89 12.21 5.02
CA PRO A 161 15.94 12.61 4.07
C PRO A 161 16.41 11.51 3.12
N ASN A 162 16.29 10.24 3.51
CA ASN A 162 16.72 9.09 2.71
C ASN A 162 15.58 8.46 1.90
N ALA A 163 14.36 8.98 2.04
CA ALA A 163 13.21 8.51 1.28
C ALA A 163 13.15 9.20 -0.09
N LYS A 164 12.64 8.47 -1.09
CA LYS A 164 12.50 8.96 -2.47
C LYS A 164 11.02 9.14 -2.80
N VAL A 165 10.64 10.33 -3.25
CA VAL A 165 9.27 10.60 -3.71
C VAL A 165 9.12 10.09 -5.15
N LEU A 166 8.40 8.98 -5.34
CA LEU A 166 8.16 8.36 -6.65
C LEU A 166 7.08 9.10 -7.45
N THR A 167 6.05 9.60 -6.77
CA THR A 167 4.99 10.38 -7.41
C THR A 167 4.58 11.57 -6.55
N SER A 168 3.96 12.58 -7.15
CA SER A 168 3.39 13.73 -6.44
C SER A 168 1.93 13.96 -6.82
N ILE A 169 1.05 14.09 -5.83
CA ILE A 169 -0.35 14.46 -6.03
C ILE A 169 -0.48 15.98 -6.04
N ILE A 170 -1.22 16.51 -6.99
CA ILE A 170 -1.51 17.95 -7.15
C ILE A 170 -2.85 18.27 -6.50
N ASN A 171 -2.89 19.25 -5.59
CA ASN A 171 -4.12 19.76 -5.01
C ASN A 171 -4.82 20.80 -5.95
N PRO A 172 -6.05 21.25 -5.65
CA PRO A 172 -6.79 22.17 -6.54
C PRO A 172 -6.12 23.53 -6.76
N ILE A 173 -5.24 23.96 -5.85
CA ILE A 173 -4.50 25.22 -5.96
C ILE A 173 -3.15 25.06 -6.68
N GLY A 174 -2.83 23.85 -7.15
CA GLY A 174 -1.66 23.56 -7.96
C GLY A 174 -0.40 23.14 -7.20
N GLU A 175 -0.47 23.00 -5.88
CA GLU A 175 0.67 22.54 -5.07
C GLU A 175 0.88 21.04 -5.22
N MET A 176 2.15 20.64 -5.28
CA MET A 176 2.57 19.24 -5.31
C MET A 176 2.82 18.73 -3.90
N GLN A 177 2.16 17.63 -3.55
CA GLN A 177 2.35 16.89 -2.32
C GLN A 177 2.91 15.50 -2.65
N PRO A 178 3.75 14.87 -1.81
CA PRO A 178 4.22 13.52 -2.09
C PRO A 178 3.04 12.54 -2.19
N GLY A 179 3.00 11.78 -3.29
CA GLY A 179 1.98 10.77 -3.59
C GLY A 179 2.42 9.40 -3.14
N THR A 180 3.46 8.85 -3.79
CA THR A 180 4.14 7.61 -3.39
C THR A 180 5.53 7.92 -2.89
N VAL A 181 5.91 7.40 -1.73
CA VAL A 181 7.25 7.56 -1.14
C VAL A 181 7.87 6.18 -0.95
N LEU A 182 9.13 6.03 -1.36
CA LEU A 182 9.93 4.81 -1.27
C LEU A 182 11.00 4.97 -0.20
N PHE A 183 11.24 3.92 0.58
CA PHE A 183 12.25 3.90 1.64
C PHE A 183 12.82 2.49 1.83
N GLU A 184 14.12 2.38 2.07
CA GLU A 184 14.75 1.13 2.51
C GLU A 184 15.20 1.31 3.95
N ASN A 185 14.72 0.45 4.85
CA ASN A 185 14.96 0.59 6.29
C ASN A 185 16.21 -0.16 6.74
N THR A 186 16.53 -0.05 8.04
CA THR A 186 17.74 -0.63 8.64
C THR A 186 17.74 -2.16 8.68
N LEU A 187 16.58 -2.81 8.55
CA LEU A 187 16.45 -4.27 8.41
C LEU A 187 16.62 -4.74 6.97
N GLY A 188 16.82 -3.82 6.01
CA GLY A 188 16.89 -4.13 4.58
C GLY A 188 15.53 -4.35 3.92
N GLY A 189 14.43 -4.04 4.62
CA GLY A 189 13.10 -4.07 4.03
C GLY A 189 12.82 -2.83 3.19
N ARG A 190 11.99 -3.00 2.16
CA ARG A 190 11.59 -1.96 1.21
C ARG A 190 10.16 -1.55 1.52
N VAL A 191 9.96 -0.29 1.87
CA VAL A 191 8.66 0.27 2.22
C VAL A 191 8.24 1.29 1.17
N ALA A 192 7.04 1.14 0.66
CA ALA A 192 6.37 2.14 -0.15
C ALA A 192 5.15 2.65 0.59
N THR A 193 4.96 3.97 0.68
CA THR A 193 3.77 4.58 1.27
C THR A 193 3.04 5.41 0.23
N TYR A 194 1.74 5.16 0.06
CA TYR A 194 0.84 5.96 -0.75
C TYR A 194 0.03 6.95 0.09
N SER A 195 -0.15 8.18 -0.41
CA SER A 195 -0.81 9.27 0.32
C SER A 195 -2.34 9.09 0.44
N GLY A 196 -2.96 8.32 -0.45
CA GLY A 196 -4.40 8.04 -0.41
C GLY A 196 -4.75 6.80 0.39
N PHE A 197 -5.98 6.74 0.91
CA PHE A 197 -6.54 5.60 1.64
C PHE A 197 -8.05 5.45 1.42
N GLY A 198 -8.60 4.30 1.83
CA GLY A 198 -9.99 3.93 1.61
C GLY A 198 -10.23 3.40 0.21
N ASN A 199 -11.49 3.34 -0.23
CA ASN A 199 -11.81 2.79 -1.55
C ASN A 199 -11.40 3.75 -2.68
N LEU A 200 -10.22 3.55 -3.27
CA LEU A 200 -9.68 4.41 -4.34
C LEU A 200 -10.10 3.99 -5.76
N ALA A 201 -10.71 2.81 -5.92
CA ALA A 201 -10.98 2.17 -7.21
C ALA A 201 -11.88 2.99 -8.17
N GLY A 202 -12.71 3.89 -7.64
CA GLY A 202 -13.63 4.72 -8.43
C GLY A 202 -13.09 6.09 -8.86
N TYR A 203 -11.86 6.46 -8.51
CA TYR A 203 -11.39 7.87 -8.58
C TYR A 203 -10.28 8.09 -9.60
N ASP A 204 -10.47 7.59 -10.82
CA ASP A 204 -9.50 7.64 -11.95
C ASP A 204 -8.15 6.96 -11.65
N PHE A 205 -8.15 6.07 -10.66
CA PHE A 205 -6.99 5.30 -10.28
C PHE A 205 -6.62 4.23 -11.31
N PHE A 206 -7.52 3.91 -12.24
CA PHE A 206 -7.30 2.92 -13.28
C PHE A 206 -6.89 3.58 -14.61
N ASN A 207 -5.61 3.48 -14.95
CA ASN A 207 -5.07 3.89 -16.24
C ASN A 207 -3.75 3.14 -16.53
N HIS A 208 -3.27 3.16 -17.76
CA HIS A 208 -2.05 2.45 -18.15
C HIS A 208 -0.81 2.86 -17.33
N GLN A 209 -0.68 4.16 -16.99
CA GLN A 209 0.43 4.64 -16.16
C GLN A 209 0.38 4.04 -14.76
N ARG A 210 -0.82 3.81 -14.21
CA ARG A 210 -1.03 3.16 -12.92
C ARG A 210 -0.69 1.67 -12.95
N ILE A 211 -0.94 0.99 -14.06
CA ILE A 211 -0.47 -0.38 -14.26
C ILE A 211 1.06 -0.40 -14.25
N SER A 212 1.73 0.45 -15.03
CA SER A 212 3.20 0.56 -15.02
C SER A 212 3.76 0.93 -13.64
N TRP A 213 3.13 1.89 -12.95
CA TRP A 213 3.48 2.25 -11.56
C TRP A 213 3.34 1.06 -10.62
N SER A 214 2.23 0.33 -10.69
CA SER A 214 2.00 -0.83 -9.84
C SER A 214 3.01 -1.93 -10.12
N SER A 215 3.29 -2.28 -11.38
CA SER A 215 4.28 -3.28 -11.75
C SER A 215 5.67 -2.90 -11.22
N ALA A 216 6.15 -1.70 -11.53
CA ALA A 216 7.46 -1.23 -11.09
C ALA A 216 7.58 -1.19 -9.56
N LEU A 217 6.52 -0.77 -8.87
CA LEU A 217 6.47 -0.71 -7.42
C LEU A 217 6.53 -2.10 -6.78
N LEU A 218 5.73 -3.05 -7.28
CA LEU A 218 5.67 -4.42 -6.76
C LEU A 218 6.97 -5.18 -7.05
N ASP A 219 7.58 -4.97 -8.20
CA ASP A 219 8.91 -5.50 -8.53
C ASP A 219 9.97 -4.92 -7.59
N TRP A 220 9.94 -3.60 -7.35
CA TRP A 220 10.87 -2.99 -6.41
C TRP A 220 10.68 -3.56 -5.00
N LEU A 221 9.45 -3.64 -4.49
CA LEU A 221 9.19 -4.16 -3.15
C LEU A 221 9.61 -5.63 -3.00
N SER A 222 9.39 -6.46 -4.01
CA SER A 222 9.70 -7.90 -4.00
C SER A 222 11.15 -8.23 -4.41
N ARG A 223 11.97 -7.24 -4.78
CA ARG A 223 13.31 -7.43 -5.36
C ARG A 223 13.26 -8.25 -6.66
N ASN A 224 12.33 -7.91 -7.55
CA ASN A 224 12.09 -8.55 -8.85
C ASN A 224 11.69 -10.03 -8.75
N LYS A 225 11.01 -10.41 -7.65
CA LYS A 225 10.48 -11.76 -7.44
C LYS A 225 8.96 -11.80 -7.59
N PHE A 226 8.32 -10.68 -7.90
CA PHE A 226 6.88 -10.64 -8.05
C PHE A 226 6.47 -11.49 -9.27
N PRO A 227 5.45 -12.35 -9.16
CA PRO A 227 5.14 -13.36 -10.17
C PRO A 227 4.47 -12.80 -11.44
N LEU A 228 4.32 -11.48 -11.55
CA LEU A 228 3.56 -10.82 -12.60
C LEU A 228 4.46 -9.81 -13.32
N HIS A 229 4.71 -10.07 -14.61
CA HIS A 229 5.19 -9.06 -15.54
C HIS A 229 4.07 -8.86 -16.57
N VAL A 230 3.39 -7.71 -16.51
CA VAL A 230 2.33 -7.33 -17.46
C VAL A 230 2.92 -6.46 -18.56
#